data_AF-A0A7M2RIA3-F1
#
_entry.id   AF-A0A7M2RIA3-F1
#
_cell.length_a   1.000
_cell.length_b   1.000
_cell.length_c   1.000
_cell.angle_alpha   90.00
_cell.angle_beta   90.00
_cell.angle_gamma   90.00
#
_symmetry.space_group_name_H-M   'P 1'
#
loop_
_entity.id
_entity.type
_entity.pdbx_description
1 polymer ?
#
loop_
_entity_poly.entity_id
_entity_poly.type
_entity_poly.pdbx_seq_one_letter_code
_entity_poly.pdbx_strand_id
1 'polypeptide(L)'
;MKEKKNTKLVVILLIVAILIAFVPLFALKGAEFGGSDDAGSEVVAEVDSSYEPWAEPILEKIIGGELPGEVESLLFCLQTGIGVGIIAYCMGRLVERKKLGKEDQDL
;
A
#
# COMPACT_ATOMS: atom_id res chain seq x y z
N MET A 1 -30.33 -14.53 -20.65
CA MET A 1 -30.17 -14.07 -19.25
C MET A 1 -29.23 -12.87 -19.26
N LYS A 2 -29.67 -11.72 -18.73
CA LYS A 2 -28.84 -10.51 -18.65
C LYS A 2 -27.97 -10.67 -17.40
N GLU A 3 -26.69 -10.99 -17.57
CA GLU A 3 -25.70 -11.05 -16.48
C GLU A 3 -25.83 -9.78 -15.63
N LYS A 4 -26.34 -9.90 -14.40
CA LYS A 4 -26.36 -8.78 -13.46
C LYS A 4 -24.90 -8.50 -13.11
N LYS A 5 -24.32 -7.47 -13.73
CA LYS A 5 -22.97 -7.01 -13.45
C LYS A 5 -22.87 -6.66 -11.96
N ASN A 6 -22.27 -7.55 -11.17
CA ASN A 6 -22.00 -7.37 -9.74
C ASN A 6 -20.98 -6.25 -9.47
N THR A 7 -20.56 -5.49 -10.49
CA THR A 7 -19.67 -4.34 -10.41
C THR A 7 -20.10 -3.33 -9.34
N LYS A 8 -21.40 -3.07 -9.18
CA LYS A 8 -21.89 -2.19 -8.10
C LYS A 8 -21.61 -2.77 -6.71
N LEU A 9 -21.83 -4.07 -6.52
CA LEU A 9 -21.54 -4.75 -5.25
C LEU A 9 -20.04 -4.78 -4.97
N VAL A 10 -19.21 -5.05 -5.98
CA VAL A 10 -17.74 -5.02 -5.85
C VAL A 10 -17.25 -3.63 -5.43
N VAL A 11 -17.75 -2.57 -6.06
CA VAL A 11 -17.39 -1.19 -5.69
C VAL A 11 -17.83 -0.86 -4.25
N ILE A 12 -19.05 -1.25 -3.86
CA ILE A 12 -19.52 -1.05 -2.48
C ILE A 12 -18.64 -1.81 -1.48
N LEU A 13 -18.29 -3.06 -1.76
CA LEU A 13 -17.43 -3.87 -0.90
C LEU A 13 -16.02 -3.28 -0.76
N LEU A 14 -15.45 -2.74 -1.84
CA LEU A 14 -14.15 -2.05 -1.79
C LEU A 14 -14.21 -0.78 -0.93
N ILE A 15 -15.28 0.01 -1.07
CA ILE A 15 -15.48 1.21 -0.24
C ILE A 15 -15.62 0.82 1.24
N VAL A 16 -16.39 -0.23 1.55
CA VAL A 16 -16.54 -0.74 2.92
C VAL A 16 -15.21 -1.24 3.48
N ALA A 17 -14.41 -1.96 2.69
CA ALA A 17 -13.09 -2.42 3.12
C ALA A 17 -12.14 -1.24 3.42
N ILE A 18 -12.15 -0.19 2.58
CA ILE A 18 -11.40 1.04 2.83
C ILE A 18 -11.88 1.69 4.13
N LEU A 19 -13.20 1.82 4.34
CA LEU A 19 -13.72 2.41 5.58
C LEU A 19 -13.30 1.60 6.82
N ILE A 20 -13.33 0.27 6.77
CA ILE A 20 -12.89 -0.58 7.90
C ILE A 20 -11.39 -0.40 8.17
N ALA A 21 -10.56 -0.22 7.14
CA ALA A 21 -9.12 0.00 7.30
C ALA A 21 -8.80 1.41 7.84
N PHE A 22 -9.49 2.45 7.36
CA PHE A 22 -9.17 3.84 7.67
C PHE A 22 -9.90 4.40 8.90
N VAL A 23 -11.10 3.92 9.23
CA VAL A 23 -11.85 4.42 10.41
C VAL A 23 -11.11 4.20 11.74
N PRO A 24 -10.50 3.03 12.02
CA PRO A 24 -9.74 2.80 13.26
C PRO A 24 -8.53 3.73 13.37
N LEU A 25 -7.89 4.02 12.24
CA LEU A 25 -6.74 4.92 12.10
C LEU A 25 -7.02 6.34 12.64
N PHE A 26 -8.25 6.84 12.46
CA PHE A 26 -8.64 8.16 12.97
C PHE A 26 -9.35 8.11 14.34
N ALA A 27 -9.92 6.97 14.71
CA ALA A 27 -10.67 6.79 15.96
C ALA A 27 -9.77 6.36 17.14
N LEU A 28 -8.64 5.71 16.89
CA LEU A 28 -7.73 5.16 17.90
C LEU A 28 -6.37 5.91 17.90
N LYS A 29 -6.40 7.24 18.04
CA LYS A 29 -5.23 8.14 18.02
C LYS A 29 -4.26 8.02 19.22
N GLY A 30 -4.26 6.89 19.94
CA GLY A 30 -3.59 6.80 21.25
C GLY A 30 -2.94 5.46 21.55
N ALA A 31 -2.63 4.67 20.52
CA ALA A 31 -1.88 3.45 20.72
C ALA A 31 -0.41 3.70 20.33
N GLU A 32 0.48 3.58 21.31
CA GLU A 32 1.94 3.55 21.08
C GLU A 32 2.25 2.36 20.17
N PHE A 33 2.54 2.65 18.91
CA PHE A 33 2.90 1.66 17.91
C PHE A 33 4.17 2.12 17.22
N GLY A 34 5.29 1.54 17.66
CA GLY A 34 6.59 1.79 17.04
C GLY A 34 6.62 1.32 15.58
N GLY A 35 6.98 2.24 14.69
CA GLY A 35 7.26 2.00 13.28
C GLY A 35 8.61 1.31 13.07
N SER A 36 8.86 0.91 11.82
CA SER A 36 10.14 0.30 11.43
C SER A 36 11.33 1.26 11.60
N ASP A 37 11.07 2.57 11.53
CA ASP A 37 12.10 3.61 11.56
C ASP A 37 12.45 4.08 12.98
N ASP A 38 11.57 3.80 13.97
CA ASP A 38 11.77 4.20 15.36
C ASP A 38 12.99 3.51 16.00
N ALA A 39 13.23 2.26 15.60
CA ALA A 39 14.39 1.49 16.03
C ALA A 39 15.73 2.08 15.53
N GLY A 40 15.71 2.95 14.51
CA GLY A 40 16.90 3.68 14.05
C GLY A 40 17.08 5.00 14.80
N SER A 41 16.00 5.72 15.06
CA SER A 41 16.02 7.04 15.71
C SER A 41 16.41 6.98 17.20
N GLU A 42 16.00 5.94 17.94
CA GLU A 42 16.42 5.77 19.35
C GLU A 42 17.95 5.63 19.51
N VAL A 43 18.59 4.91 18.59
CA VAL A 43 20.05 4.64 18.65
C VAL A 43 20.85 5.89 18.28
N VAL A 44 20.30 6.74 17.42
CA VAL A 44 20.93 8.03 17.05
C VAL A 44 20.77 9.05 18.16
N ALA A 45 19.63 9.07 18.87
CA ALA A 45 19.39 9.94 20.02
C ALA A 45 20.30 9.63 21.23
N GLU A 46 20.71 8.37 21.42
CA GLU A 46 21.72 7.99 22.43
C GLU A 46 23.14 8.48 22.11
N VAL A 47 23.45 8.70 20.83
CA VAL A 47 24.79 9.10 20.37
C VAL A 47 24.94 10.62 20.21
N ASP A 48 23.88 11.32 19.82
CA ASP A 48 23.86 12.78 19.73
C ASP A 48 22.48 13.36 20.10
N SER A 49 22.40 13.94 21.29
CA SER A 49 21.20 14.60 21.83
C SER A 49 20.70 15.83 21.04
N SER A 50 21.42 16.28 20.01
CA SER A 50 21.05 17.40 19.14
C SER A 50 20.59 16.99 17.74
N TYR A 51 20.35 15.69 17.49
CA TYR A 51 19.89 15.22 16.19
C TYR A 51 18.41 15.56 15.97
N GLU A 52 18.14 16.55 15.12
CA GLU A 52 16.80 16.78 14.57
C GLU A 52 16.61 16.00 13.26
N PRO A 53 15.46 15.30 13.07
CA PRO A 53 15.12 14.66 11.82
C PRO A 53 15.09 15.68 10.67
N TRP A 54 15.90 15.42 9.64
CA TRP A 54 16.01 16.28 8.45
C TRP A 54 14.75 16.24 7.56
N ALA A 55 13.84 15.30 7.79
CA ALA A 55 12.54 15.21 7.15
C ALA A 55 11.53 14.51 8.05
N GLU A 56 10.44 15.20 8.38
CA GLU A 56 9.25 14.61 8.99
C GLU A 56 8.29 14.12 7.89
N PRO A 57 7.80 12.87 7.96
CA PRO A 57 6.81 12.34 7.02
C PRO A 57 5.56 13.22 6.93
N ILE A 58 5.12 13.51 5.71
CA ILE A 58 3.95 14.37 5.45
C ILE A 58 2.69 13.78 6.10
N LEU A 59 2.59 12.45 6.16
CA LEU A 59 1.49 11.74 6.80
C LEU A 59 1.44 12.00 8.31
N GLU A 60 2.58 12.02 8.99
CA GLU A 60 2.68 12.32 10.42
C GLU A 60 2.30 13.77 10.71
N LYS A 61 2.71 14.70 9.84
CA LYS A 61 2.28 16.11 9.90
C LYS A 61 0.76 16.29 9.77
N ILE A 62 0.12 15.50 8.91
CA ILE A 62 -1.33 15.59 8.66
C ILE A 62 -2.13 14.94 9.79
N ILE A 63 -1.62 13.85 10.37
CA ILE A 63 -2.31 13.05 11.39
C ILE A 63 -2.07 13.63 12.81
N GLY A 64 -1.00 14.42 13.00
CA GLY A 64 -0.66 15.08 14.25
C GLY A 64 0.00 14.15 15.27
N GLY A 65 0.66 13.09 14.79
CA GLY A 65 1.32 12.04 15.57
C GLY A 65 1.98 11.02 14.64
N GLU A 66 2.79 10.13 15.20
CA GLU A 66 3.48 9.06 14.47
C GLU A 66 2.49 8.14 13.76
N LEU A 67 2.85 7.70 12.56
CA LEU A 67 2.01 6.79 11.78
C LEU A 67 2.14 5.39 12.40
N PRO A 68 1.04 4.68 12.70
CA PRO A 68 1.15 3.34 13.28
C PRO A 68 1.95 2.43 12.34
N GLY A 69 2.97 1.72 12.85
CA GLY A 69 3.81 0.84 12.03
C GLY A 69 3.02 -0.22 11.24
N GLU A 70 1.86 -0.65 11.75
CA GLU A 70 0.94 -1.54 11.03
C GLU A 70 0.38 -0.91 9.74
N VAL A 71 0.14 0.40 9.77
CA VAL A 71 -0.39 1.18 8.65
C VAL A 71 0.70 1.45 7.63
N GLU A 72 1.92 1.75 8.07
CA GLU A 72 3.09 1.87 7.20
C GLU A 72 3.31 0.59 6.38
N SER A 73 3.32 -0.55 7.06
CA SER A 73 3.45 -1.87 6.43
C SER A 73 2.28 -2.18 5.48
N LEU A 74 1.05 -1.81 5.83
CA LEU A 74 -0.12 -1.97 4.97
C LEU A 74 0.00 -1.14 3.69
N LEU A 75 0.44 0.11 3.79
CA LEU A 75 0.66 0.98 2.62
C LEU A 75 1.77 0.42 1.72
N PHE A 76 2.85 -0.10 2.29
CA PHE A 76 3.91 -0.80 1.56
C PHE A 76 3.42 -2.06 0.85
N CYS A 77 2.61 -2.86 1.55
CA CYS A 77 2.00 -4.06 0.99
C CYS A 77 1.04 -3.73 -0.16
N LEU A 78 0.24 -2.67 -0.02
CA LEU A 78 -0.65 -2.18 -1.07
C LEU A 78 0.13 -1.71 -2.31
N GLN A 79 1.18 -0.91 -2.11
CA GLN A 79 2.07 -0.48 -3.20
C GLN A 79 2.69 -1.68 -3.92
N THR A 80 3.15 -2.67 -3.16
CA THR A 80 3.71 -3.92 -3.70
C THR A 80 2.66 -4.70 -4.49
N GLY A 81 1.45 -4.85 -3.96
CA GLY A 81 0.35 -5.55 -4.63
C GLY A 81 -0.03 -4.90 -5.96
N ILE A 82 -0.11 -3.56 -5.99
CA ILE A 82 -0.37 -2.80 -7.22
C ILE A 82 0.79 -2.97 -8.21
N GLY A 83 2.05 -2.82 -7.75
CA GLY A 83 3.24 -2.97 -8.58
C GLY A 83 3.34 -4.36 -9.22
N VAL A 84 3.16 -5.41 -8.42
CA VAL A 84 3.14 -6.81 -8.90
C VAL A 84 1.99 -7.05 -9.87
N GLY A 85 0.79 -6.50 -9.59
CA GLY A 85 -0.36 -6.61 -10.49
C GLY A 85 -0.09 -6.03 -11.88
N ILE A 86 0.53 -4.85 -11.94
CA ILE A 86 0.92 -4.21 -13.21
C ILE A 86 1.96 -5.04 -13.94
N ILE A 87 3.03 -5.48 -13.24
CA ILE A 87 4.11 -6.28 -13.83
C ILE A 87 3.57 -7.60 -14.38
N ALA A 88 2.74 -8.30 -13.61
CA ALA A 88 2.13 -9.56 -14.01
C ALA A 88 1.21 -9.39 -15.24
N TYR A 89 0.41 -8.32 -15.29
CA TYR A 89 -0.41 -7.99 -16.46
C TYR A 89 0.45 -7.74 -17.70
N CYS A 90 1.49 -6.91 -17.59
CA CYS A 90 2.41 -6.63 -18.69
C CYS A 90 3.10 -7.91 -19.18
N MET A 91 3.62 -8.73 -18.27
CA MET A 91 4.30 -9.97 -18.60
C MET A 91 3.35 -10.98 -19.27
N GLY A 92 2.12 -11.12 -18.75
CA GLY A 92 1.08 -11.94 -19.36
C GLY A 92 0.73 -11.51 -20.78
N ARG A 93 0.57 -10.20 -21.00
CA ARG A 93 0.31 -9.63 -22.34
C ARG A 93 1.47 -9.84 -23.30
N LEU A 94 2.72 -9.75 -22.85
CA LEU A 94 3.89 -10.04 -23.70
C LEU A 94 3.96 -11.52 -24.10
N VAL A 95 3.67 -12.43 -23.17
CA VAL A 95 3.62 -13.88 -23.45
C VAL A 95 2.50 -14.22 -24.43
N GLU A 96 1.31 -13.64 -24.23
CA GLU A 96 0.16 -13.78 -25.13
C GLU A 96 0.49 -13.32 -26.56
N ARG A 97 1.09 -12.14 -26.71
CA ARG A 97 1.53 -11.62 -28.02
C ARG A 97 2.56 -12.53 -28.69
N LYS A 98 3.46 -13.16 -27.92
CA LYS A 98 4.46 -14.09 -28.45
C LYS A 98 3.87 -15.42 -28.91
N LYS A 99 2.75 -15.87 -28.31
CA LYS A 99 1.99 -17.04 -28.78
C LYS A 99 1.25 -16.75 -30.08
N LEU A 100 0.50 -15.65 -30.13
CA LEU A 100 -0.27 -15.25 -31.31
C LEU A 100 0.64 -15.01 -32.53
N GLY A 101 1.80 -14.37 -32.33
CA GLY A 101 2.78 -14.16 -33.42
C GLY A 101 3.50 -15.42 -33.90
N LYS A 102 3.38 -16.55 -33.19
CA LYS A 102 3.86 -17.86 -33.68
C LYS A 102 2.78 -18.59 -34.47
N GLU A 103 1.52 -18.54 -34.03
CA GLU A 103 0.40 -19.11 -34.78
C GLU A 103 0.25 -18.48 -36.18
N ASP A 104 0.53 -17.18 -36.33
CA ASP A 104 0.54 -16.50 -37.65
C ASP A 104 1.74 -16.88 -38.55
N GLN A 105 2.84 -17.44 -38.00
CA GLN A 105 3.99 -17.92 -38.79
C GLN A 105 3.85 -19.39 -39.24
N ASP A 106 2.95 -20.13 -38.60
CA ASP A 106 2.68 -21.54 -38.87
C ASP A 106 1.50 -21.75 -39.86
N LEU A 107 0.95 -20.66 -40.44
CA LEU A 107 -0.04 -20.62 -41.53
C LEU A 107 0.59 -20.22 -42.87
#